data_AF-A0A533T8H1-F1
#
_entry.id   AF-A0A533T8H1-F1
#
_cell.length_a   1.000
_cell.length_b   1.000
_cell.length_c   1.000
_cell.angle_alpha   90.00
_cell.angle_beta   90.00
_cell.angle_gamma   90.00
#
_symmetry.space_group_name_H-M   'P 1'
#
loop_
_entity.id
_entity.type
_entity.pdbx_description
1 polymer ?
#
loop_
_entity_poly.entity_id
_entity_poly.type
_entity_poly.pdbx_seq_one_letter_code
_entity_poly.pdbx_strand_id
1 'polypeptide(L)'
;MSRKFRNTDNEHTSPFEQIKRTNDAGQEFWSSREFAEVLGYGDYRNFESVVEKAKIACFNSAHPIEDHFVDVTEMIEIGKGGQRAVKTMFMSRYACYLAIQNADPKKEQVAQGQTYFAVQTRRQELTDENIEEERRVLLRNEIRLHNVQLADAAKNAGVVEPLDYAIFQNHGYMGLYGGLRQDDIHRLKGLKKSQKILDHMGSTELAANLFRATQAEEKLRRDKVKGKKAANQTHQEVGAKVRKTIQELGGTMPEKLPAVESIKKIETKQRKKLGGSTHSPKEITED
;
A
#
# COMPACT_ATOMS: atom_id res chain seq x y z
N MET A 1 45.77 16.76 8.70
CA MET A 1 45.19 15.56 9.35
C MET A 1 43.74 15.89 9.73
N SER A 2 42.80 15.48 8.89
CA SER A 2 41.38 15.82 9.02
C SER A 2 40.73 14.94 10.09
N ARG A 3 40.08 15.57 11.08
CA ARG A 3 39.27 14.90 12.11
C ARG A 3 38.13 14.15 11.41
N LYS A 4 38.15 12.81 11.50
CA LYS A 4 37.02 11.95 11.16
C LYS A 4 35.80 12.42 11.95
N PHE A 5 34.77 12.86 11.25
CA PHE A 5 33.41 12.94 11.78
C PHE A 5 33.02 11.52 12.21
N ARG A 6 32.89 11.30 13.52
CA ARG A 6 32.21 10.11 14.04
C ARG A 6 30.73 10.37 13.86
N ASN A 7 30.09 9.50 13.08
CA ASN A 7 28.65 9.37 13.06
C ASN A 7 28.25 8.88 14.46
N THR A 8 27.68 9.76 15.27
CA THR A 8 27.01 9.38 16.53
C THR A 8 25.53 9.34 16.23
N ASP A 9 25.02 8.17 15.84
CA ASP A 9 23.61 7.84 15.94
C ASP A 9 23.24 7.87 17.42
N ASN A 10 22.78 9.03 17.89
CA ASN A 10 22.20 9.18 19.21
C ASN A 10 20.69 8.99 19.03
N GLU A 11 20.17 7.80 19.35
CA GLU A 11 18.74 7.54 19.44
C GLU A 11 18.14 8.47 20.51
N HIS A 12 17.58 9.60 20.10
CA HIS A 12 16.71 10.39 20.98
C HIS A 12 15.38 9.64 21.13
N THR A 13 15.31 8.74 22.11
CA THR A 13 14.08 8.04 22.52
C THR A 13 13.01 9.07 22.89
N SER A 14 11.83 9.01 22.26
CA SER A 14 10.76 9.99 22.52
C SER A 14 10.28 9.94 23.98
N PRO A 15 9.74 11.04 24.55
CA PRO A 15 9.17 11.02 25.90
C PRO A 15 8.11 9.92 26.11
N PHE A 16 7.38 9.56 25.06
CA PHE A 16 6.43 8.45 25.05
C PHE A 16 7.13 7.09 25.21
N GLU A 17 8.23 6.85 24.48
CA GLU A 17 8.99 5.60 24.59
C GLU A 17 9.75 5.49 25.92
N GLN A 18 10.11 6.61 26.55
CA GLN A 18 10.84 6.62 27.82
C GLN A 18 10.01 6.11 29.01
N ILE A 19 8.70 6.36 29.01
CA ILE A 19 7.79 5.91 30.07
C ILE A 19 7.13 4.54 29.76
N LYS A 20 7.62 3.86 28.72
CA LYS A 20 7.14 2.53 28.35
C LYS A 20 7.52 1.52 29.43
N ARG A 21 6.55 0.71 29.85
CA ARG A 21 6.75 -0.44 30.73
C ARG A 21 6.39 -1.72 29.99
N THR A 22 6.92 -2.85 30.47
CA THR A 22 6.62 -4.18 29.94
C THR A 22 6.17 -5.09 31.07
N ASN A 23 5.11 -5.87 30.86
CA ASN A 23 4.67 -6.86 31.84
C ASN A 23 5.48 -8.16 31.71
N ASP A 24 5.23 -9.13 32.59
CA ASP A 24 5.94 -10.43 32.60
C ASP A 24 5.75 -11.25 31.31
N ALA A 25 4.71 -10.95 30.53
CA ALA A 25 4.45 -11.54 29.22
C ALA A 25 5.13 -10.79 28.07
N GLY A 26 5.91 -9.74 28.36
CA GLY A 26 6.61 -8.91 27.37
C GLY A 26 5.72 -7.92 26.63
N GLN A 27 4.46 -7.72 27.05
CA GLN A 27 3.56 -6.74 26.45
C GLN A 27 3.84 -5.34 26.98
N GLU A 28 3.89 -4.38 26.06
CA GLU A 28 4.14 -2.97 26.37
C GLU A 28 2.88 -2.28 26.93
N PHE A 29 3.03 -1.48 27.98
CA PHE A 29 1.98 -0.67 28.56
C PHE A 29 2.50 0.65 29.16
N TRP A 30 1.58 1.58 29.37
CA TRP A 30 1.85 2.91 29.91
C TRP A 30 0.91 3.23 31.06
N SER A 31 1.44 3.87 32.12
CA SER A 31 0.60 4.46 33.17
C SER A 31 -0.10 5.71 32.65
N SER A 32 -1.42 5.82 32.80
CA SER A 32 -2.18 7.00 32.39
C SER A 32 -1.77 8.26 33.14
N ARG A 33 -1.17 8.14 34.34
CA ARG A 33 -0.67 9.27 35.12
C ARG A 33 0.62 9.84 34.53
N GLU A 34 1.61 8.98 34.30
CA GLU A 34 2.86 9.39 33.63
C GLU A 34 2.59 9.92 32.22
N PHE A 35 1.65 9.27 31.50
CA PHE A 35 1.27 9.72 30.17
C PHE A 35 0.56 11.08 30.18
N ALA A 36 -0.28 11.36 31.19
CA ALA A 36 -0.89 12.67 31.38
C ALA A 36 0.18 13.76 31.57
N GLU A 37 1.20 13.49 32.37
CA GLU A 37 2.33 14.42 32.60
C GLU A 37 3.12 14.67 31.30
N VAL A 38 3.44 13.61 30.55
CA VAL A 38 4.10 13.71 29.24
C VAL A 38 3.29 14.58 28.26
N LEU A 39 1.96 14.50 28.31
CA LEU A 39 1.07 15.31 27.47
C LEU A 39 0.79 16.71 28.02
N GLY A 40 1.39 17.11 29.15
CA GLY A 40 1.26 18.44 29.73
C GLY A 40 0.00 18.67 30.56
N TYR A 41 -0.60 17.61 31.11
CA TYR A 41 -1.72 17.70 32.04
C TYR A 41 -1.23 17.76 33.49
N GLY A 42 -1.27 18.95 34.10
CA GLY A 42 -0.88 19.14 35.50
C GLY A 42 -1.88 18.58 36.53
N ASP A 43 -3.16 18.42 36.16
CA ASP A 43 -4.17 17.76 37.00
C ASP A 43 -4.73 16.56 36.24
N TYR A 44 -4.51 15.37 36.81
CA TYR A 44 -4.93 14.09 36.24
C TYR A 44 -6.44 14.03 35.99
N ARG A 45 -7.28 14.71 36.78
CA ARG A 45 -8.74 14.73 36.58
C ARG A 45 -9.15 15.25 35.21
N ASN A 46 -8.38 16.19 34.67
CA ASN A 46 -8.62 16.70 33.32
C ASN A 46 -8.28 15.64 32.25
N PHE A 47 -7.29 14.78 32.53
CA PHE A 47 -6.90 13.69 31.65
C PHE A 47 -7.85 12.49 31.72
N GLU A 48 -8.54 12.26 32.84
CA GLU A 48 -9.58 11.22 32.94
C GLU A 48 -10.65 11.39 31.84
N SER A 49 -11.05 12.63 31.54
CA SER A 49 -11.98 12.92 30.44
C SER A 49 -11.46 12.52 29.06
N VAL A 50 -10.14 12.57 28.85
CA VAL A 50 -9.48 12.14 27.60
C VAL A 50 -9.49 10.63 27.50
N VAL A 51 -9.19 9.93 28.60
CA VAL A 51 -9.22 8.47 28.68
C VAL A 51 -10.61 7.93 28.38
N GLU A 52 -11.67 8.54 28.94
CA GLU A 52 -13.04 8.12 28.67
C GLU A 52 -13.43 8.32 27.19
N LYS A 53 -13.02 9.43 26.56
CA LYS A 53 -13.19 9.60 25.10
C LYS A 53 -12.43 8.55 24.29
N ALA A 54 -11.21 8.21 24.72
CA ALA A 54 -10.40 7.19 24.07
C ALA A 54 -11.04 5.79 24.17
N LYS A 55 -11.65 5.44 25.31
CA LYS A 55 -12.43 4.21 25.47
C LYS A 55 -13.64 4.16 24.53
N ILE A 56 -14.38 5.27 24.40
CA ILE A 56 -15.50 5.38 23.45
C ILE A 56 -15.01 5.16 22.01
N ALA A 57 -13.89 5.79 21.63
CA ALA A 57 -13.30 5.60 20.30
C ALA A 57 -12.83 4.16 20.05
N CYS A 58 -12.24 3.52 21.06
CA CYS A 58 -11.84 2.11 21.03
C CYS A 58 -13.04 1.19 20.79
N PHE A 59 -14.09 1.35 21.59
CA PHE A 59 -15.33 0.57 21.47
C PHE A 59 -16.00 0.75 20.10
N ASN A 60 -16.12 2.00 19.64
CA ASN A 60 -16.71 2.29 18.33
C ASN A 60 -15.88 1.77 17.15
N SER A 61 -14.59 1.52 17.37
CA SER A 61 -13.69 0.87 16.39
C SER A 61 -13.73 -0.66 16.48
N ALA A 62 -14.68 -1.24 17.22
CA ALA A 62 -14.86 -2.68 17.42
C ALA A 62 -13.69 -3.39 18.13
N HIS A 63 -12.95 -2.66 18.97
CA HIS A 63 -11.92 -3.22 19.85
C HIS A 63 -12.45 -3.37 21.29
N PRO A 64 -12.26 -4.52 21.95
CA PRO A 64 -12.58 -4.69 23.38
C PRO A 64 -11.82 -3.69 24.23
N ILE A 65 -12.50 -3.02 25.17
CA ILE A 65 -11.87 -1.96 25.98
C ILE A 65 -10.83 -2.57 26.93
N GLU A 66 -11.17 -3.72 27.51
CA GLU A 66 -10.38 -4.49 28.47
C GLU A 66 -9.02 -4.95 27.92
N ASP A 67 -8.88 -5.12 26.60
CA ASP A 67 -7.61 -5.45 25.95
C ASP A 67 -6.64 -4.26 25.92
N HIS A 68 -7.17 -3.04 26.09
CA HIS A 68 -6.43 -1.81 25.87
C HIS A 68 -6.36 -0.89 27.09
N PHE A 69 -7.29 -1.01 28.03
CA PHE A 69 -7.45 -0.17 29.21
C PHE A 69 -7.72 -1.03 30.45
N VAL A 70 -6.81 -1.01 31.42
CA VAL A 70 -6.91 -1.77 32.67
C VAL A 70 -6.87 -0.83 33.86
N ASP A 71 -7.95 -0.81 34.65
CA ASP A 71 -7.98 -0.08 35.92
C ASP A 71 -7.08 -0.75 36.96
N VAL A 72 -6.17 0.03 37.54
CA VAL A 72 -5.24 -0.42 38.58
C VAL A 72 -5.14 0.61 39.71
N THR A 73 -4.57 0.19 40.84
CA THR A 73 -4.19 1.09 41.91
C THR A 73 -2.67 1.12 42.02
N GLU A 74 -2.07 2.27 41.75
CA GLU A 74 -0.63 2.46 41.90
C GLU A 74 -0.33 3.14 43.24
N MET A 75 0.78 2.77 43.86
CA MET A 75 1.33 3.50 45.01
C MET A 75 2.28 4.56 44.49
N ILE A 76 1.99 5.84 44.76
CA ILE A 76 2.88 6.96 44.44
C ILE A 76 3.53 7.49 45.70
N GLU A 77 4.78 7.92 45.59
CA GLU A 77 5.49 8.56 46.69
C GLU A 77 4.94 9.97 46.93
N ILE A 78 4.75 10.32 48.20
CA ILE A 78 4.37 11.65 48.66
C ILE A 78 5.48 12.21 49.55
N GLY A 79 5.49 13.53 49.74
CA GLY A 79 6.54 14.22 50.49
C GLY A 79 6.89 13.54 51.83
N LYS A 80 8.19 13.48 52.13
CA LYS A 80 8.79 12.80 53.29
C LYS A 80 8.66 11.27 53.29
N GLY A 81 8.69 10.63 52.11
CA GLY A 81 8.75 9.16 51.98
C GLY A 81 7.45 8.44 52.31
N GLY A 82 6.33 9.17 52.40
CA GLY A 82 5.01 8.54 52.50
C GLY A 82 4.60 7.95 51.15
N GLN A 83 3.64 7.05 51.14
CA GLN A 83 3.05 6.55 49.90
C GLN A 83 1.52 6.71 49.93
N ARG A 84 0.93 6.94 48.76
CA ARG A 84 -0.51 7.04 48.60
C ARG A 84 -0.99 6.14 47.46
N ALA A 85 -2.02 5.36 47.73
CA ALA A 85 -2.76 4.63 46.70
C ALA A 85 -3.56 5.59 45.82
N VAL A 86 -3.34 5.53 44.52
CA VAL A 86 -4.05 6.34 43.52
C VAL A 86 -4.61 5.45 42.42
N LYS A 87 -5.83 5.75 41.98
CA LYS A 87 -6.45 5.08 40.84
C LYS A 87 -5.68 5.44 39.57
N THR A 88 -5.26 4.46 38.79
CA THR A 88 -4.56 4.66 37.53
C THR A 88 -5.10 3.72 36.48
N MET A 89 -4.85 4.01 35.20
CA MET A 89 -5.17 3.12 34.10
C MET A 89 -3.89 2.71 33.39
N PHE A 90 -3.68 1.41 33.22
CA PHE A 90 -2.69 0.91 32.28
C PHE A 90 -3.28 0.89 30.89
N MET A 91 -2.54 1.49 29.96
CA MET A 91 -2.96 1.67 28.58
C MET A 91 -1.99 0.95 27.66
N SER A 92 -2.53 0.21 26.69
CA SER A 92 -1.75 -0.28 25.56
C SER A 92 -1.24 0.89 24.69
N ARG A 93 -0.29 0.61 23.80
CA ARG A 93 0.18 1.58 22.80
C ARG A 93 -0.97 2.16 21.96
N TYR A 94 -1.92 1.31 21.57
CA TYR A 94 -3.11 1.72 20.82
C TYR A 94 -3.99 2.67 21.62
N ALA A 95 -4.26 2.36 22.90
CA ALA A 95 -5.00 3.25 23.80
C ALA A 95 -4.33 4.62 23.96
N CYS A 96 -2.99 4.66 24.07
CA CYS A 96 -2.24 5.91 24.15
C CYS A 96 -2.40 6.76 22.88
N TYR A 97 -2.45 6.14 21.69
CA TYR A 97 -2.69 6.84 20.43
C TYR A 97 -4.09 7.44 20.37
N LEU A 98 -5.11 6.68 20.77
CA LEU A 98 -6.49 7.18 20.87
C LEU A 98 -6.60 8.33 21.89
N ALA A 99 -5.89 8.25 23.01
CA ALA A 99 -5.84 9.33 23.98
C ALA A 99 -5.23 10.61 23.41
N ILE A 100 -4.11 10.55 22.66
CA ILE A 100 -3.53 11.73 21.97
C ILE A 100 -4.53 12.32 20.96
N GLN A 101 -5.22 11.49 20.18
CA GLN A 101 -6.20 11.94 19.19
C GLN A 101 -7.40 12.67 19.83
N ASN A 102 -7.75 12.34 21.08
CA ASN A 102 -8.88 12.92 21.80
C ASN A 102 -8.49 14.00 22.84
N ALA A 103 -7.19 14.27 23.00
CA ALA A 103 -6.64 15.24 23.95
C ALA A 103 -6.77 16.70 23.46
N ASP A 104 -6.50 17.65 24.36
CA ASP A 104 -6.62 19.09 24.08
C ASP A 104 -5.47 19.57 23.16
N PRO A 105 -5.74 19.99 21.91
CA PRO A 105 -4.70 20.43 20.98
C PRO A 105 -4.01 21.74 21.39
N LYS A 106 -4.52 22.46 22.41
CA LYS A 106 -3.81 23.62 22.98
C LYS A 106 -2.53 23.23 23.72
N LYS A 107 -2.35 21.95 24.08
CA LYS A 107 -1.12 21.44 24.68
C LYS A 107 -0.13 21.08 23.59
N GLU A 108 1.09 21.64 23.66
CA GLU A 108 2.09 21.49 22.62
C GLU A 108 2.44 20.02 22.33
N GLN A 109 2.58 19.20 23.37
CA GLN A 109 2.91 17.78 23.25
C GLN A 109 1.80 16.99 22.55
N VAL A 110 0.53 17.34 22.81
CA VAL A 110 -0.63 16.77 22.10
C VAL A 110 -0.61 17.16 20.64
N ALA A 111 -0.39 18.44 20.33
CA ALA A 111 -0.32 18.94 18.95
C ALA A 111 0.84 18.30 18.15
N GLN A 112 2.00 18.09 18.78
CA GLN A 112 3.13 17.36 18.21
C GLN A 112 2.77 15.90 17.91
N GLY A 113 2.09 15.22 18.84
CA GLY A 113 1.58 13.86 18.63
C GLY A 113 0.57 13.75 17.49
N GLN A 114 -0.36 14.70 17.37
CA GLN A 114 -1.32 14.77 16.25
C GLN A 114 -0.61 15.04 14.91
N THR A 115 0.38 15.92 14.90
CA THR A 115 1.22 16.19 13.72
C THR A 115 1.99 14.93 13.31
N TYR A 116 2.53 14.19 14.28
CA TYR A 116 3.18 12.91 14.03
C TYR A 116 2.22 11.93 13.33
N PHE A 117 0.99 11.76 13.80
CA PHE A 117 0.01 10.90 13.12
C PHE A 117 -0.29 11.37 11.69
N ALA A 118 -0.52 12.66 11.48
CA ALA A 118 -0.77 13.19 10.13
C ALA A 118 0.40 12.89 9.17
N VAL A 119 1.64 13.06 9.65
CA VAL A 119 2.85 12.79 8.85
C VAL A 119 3.07 11.29 8.65
N GLN A 120 2.92 10.46 9.69
CA GLN A 120 3.14 9.02 9.58
C GLN A 120 2.08 8.35 8.71
N THR A 121 0.81 8.72 8.85
CA THR A 121 -0.25 8.22 7.96
C THR A 121 0.07 8.57 6.52
N ARG A 122 0.47 9.81 6.24
CA ARG A 122 0.86 10.21 4.88
C ARG A 122 2.09 9.44 4.37
N ARG A 123 3.08 9.17 5.22
CA ARG A 123 4.26 8.37 4.86
C ARG A 123 3.86 6.93 4.53
N GLN A 124 2.97 6.33 5.31
CA GLN A 124 2.48 4.98 5.05
C GLN A 124 1.69 4.92 3.75
N GLU A 125 0.74 5.84 3.53
CA GLU A 125 0.00 5.96 2.27
C GLU A 125 0.92 6.05 1.05
N LEU A 126 1.94 6.93 1.12
CA LEU A 126 2.91 7.09 0.03
C LEU A 126 3.77 5.85 -0.17
N THR A 127 4.07 5.11 0.89
CA THR A 127 4.85 3.86 0.80
C THR A 127 4.02 2.78 0.13
N ASP A 128 2.76 2.61 0.53
CA ASP A 128 1.83 1.66 -0.08
C ASP A 128 1.57 2.02 -1.55
N GLU A 129 1.42 3.31 -1.87
CA GLU A 129 1.31 3.81 -3.25
C GLU A 129 2.59 3.52 -4.06
N ASN A 130 3.78 3.75 -3.51
CA ASN A 130 5.03 3.42 -4.21
C ASN A 130 5.16 1.91 -4.50
N ILE A 131 4.76 1.05 -3.55
CA ILE A 131 4.77 -0.42 -3.75
C ILE A 131 3.81 -0.81 -4.89
N GLU A 132 2.63 -0.20 -4.94
CA GLU A 132 1.67 -0.40 -6.03
C GLU A 132 2.25 0.08 -7.38
N GLU A 133 2.79 1.30 -7.42
CA GLU A 133 3.41 1.91 -8.60
C GLU A 133 4.54 1.01 -9.16
N GLU A 134 5.42 0.49 -8.29
CA GLU A 134 6.51 -0.41 -8.66
C GLU A 134 6.00 -1.75 -9.21
N ARG A 135 5.02 -2.37 -8.54
CA ARG A 135 4.38 -3.61 -9.02
C ARG A 135 3.76 -3.42 -10.40
N ARG A 136 3.10 -2.28 -10.65
CA ARG A 136 2.52 -1.97 -11.96
C ARG A 136 3.59 -1.86 -13.04
N VAL A 137 4.68 -1.15 -12.78
CA VAL A 137 5.79 -1.01 -13.74
C VAL A 137 6.37 -2.39 -14.09
N LEU A 138 6.63 -3.24 -13.08
CA LEU A 138 7.12 -4.61 -13.29
C LEU A 138 6.15 -5.42 -14.16
N LEU A 139 4.88 -5.54 -13.74
CA LEU A 139 3.88 -6.33 -14.47
C LEU A 139 3.66 -5.80 -15.89
N ARG A 140 3.72 -4.48 -16.09
CA ARG A 140 3.57 -3.89 -17.42
C ARG A 140 4.74 -4.23 -18.34
N ASN A 141 5.95 -4.33 -17.79
CA ASN A 141 7.13 -4.77 -18.52
C ASN A 141 7.04 -6.26 -18.89
N GLU A 142 6.62 -7.11 -17.96
CA GLU A 142 6.37 -8.54 -18.20
C GLU A 142 5.32 -8.76 -19.30
N ILE A 143 4.19 -8.03 -19.25
CA ILE A 143 3.17 -8.10 -20.30
C ILE A 143 3.75 -7.69 -21.66
N ARG A 144 4.65 -6.71 -21.72
CA ARG A 144 5.28 -6.28 -22.98
C ARG A 144 6.11 -7.41 -23.57
N LEU A 145 6.91 -8.10 -22.74
CA LEU A 145 7.73 -9.24 -23.13
C LEU A 145 6.86 -10.40 -23.62
N HIS A 146 5.91 -10.84 -22.80
CA HIS A 146 5.07 -11.99 -23.12
C HIS A 146 4.07 -11.71 -24.26
N ASN A 147 3.67 -10.46 -24.51
CA ASN A 147 2.87 -10.16 -25.71
C ASN A 147 3.66 -10.36 -27.00
N VAL A 148 4.98 -10.16 -27.01
CA VAL A 148 5.83 -10.48 -28.16
C VAL A 148 5.86 -12.00 -28.38
N GLN A 149 6.04 -12.76 -27.30
CA GLN A 149 6.10 -14.22 -27.37
C GLN A 149 4.74 -14.85 -27.73
N LEU A 150 3.65 -14.31 -27.20
CA LEU A 150 2.28 -14.66 -27.58
C LEU A 150 2.00 -14.35 -29.05
N ALA A 151 2.47 -13.21 -29.56
CA ALA A 151 2.33 -12.87 -30.98
C ALA A 151 3.09 -13.87 -31.86
N ASP A 152 4.31 -14.26 -31.47
CA ASP A 152 5.06 -15.32 -32.17
C ASP A 152 4.32 -16.68 -32.14
N ALA A 153 3.79 -17.10 -30.99
CA ALA A 153 3.00 -18.33 -30.89
C ALA A 153 1.75 -18.27 -31.79
N ALA A 154 1.05 -17.13 -31.81
CA ALA A 154 -0.10 -16.90 -32.68
C ALA A 154 0.28 -16.92 -34.17
N LYS A 155 1.43 -16.35 -34.54
CA LYS A 155 2.00 -16.42 -35.89
C LYS A 155 2.19 -17.87 -36.33
N ASN A 156 2.81 -18.67 -35.48
CA ASN A 156 3.05 -20.10 -35.73
C ASN A 156 1.74 -20.91 -35.81
N ALA A 157 0.65 -20.39 -35.24
CA ALA A 157 -0.70 -20.93 -35.37
C ALA A 157 -1.47 -20.39 -36.60
N GLY A 158 -0.91 -19.45 -37.37
CA GLY A 158 -1.51 -18.94 -38.61
C GLY A 158 -2.18 -17.57 -38.50
N VAL A 159 -1.96 -16.82 -37.41
CA VAL A 159 -2.35 -15.40 -37.27
C VAL A 159 -1.26 -14.55 -37.89
N VAL A 160 -1.47 -14.04 -39.11
CA VAL A 160 -0.40 -13.39 -39.90
C VAL A 160 -0.70 -11.93 -40.19
N GLU A 161 -1.92 -11.60 -40.58
CA GLU A 161 -2.28 -10.24 -40.97
C GLU A 161 -2.52 -9.36 -39.73
N PRO A 162 -2.25 -8.04 -39.81
CA PRO A 162 -2.51 -7.11 -38.71
C PRO A 162 -3.94 -7.19 -38.17
N LEU A 163 -4.93 -7.37 -39.05
CA LEU A 163 -6.33 -7.54 -38.67
C LEU A 163 -6.56 -8.83 -37.87
N ASP A 164 -5.87 -9.92 -38.22
CA ASP A 164 -5.98 -11.18 -37.48
C ASP A 164 -5.46 -11.02 -36.06
N TYR A 165 -4.36 -10.29 -35.86
CA TYR A 165 -3.84 -10.00 -34.53
C TYR A 165 -4.82 -9.17 -33.71
N ALA A 166 -5.46 -8.17 -34.30
CA ALA A 166 -6.48 -7.38 -33.61
C ALA A 166 -7.67 -8.26 -33.16
N ILE A 167 -8.13 -9.16 -34.03
CA ILE A 167 -9.18 -10.13 -33.70
C ILE A 167 -8.71 -11.09 -32.60
N PHE A 168 -7.53 -11.67 -32.74
CA PHE A 168 -6.94 -12.60 -31.77
C PHE A 168 -6.78 -11.98 -30.38
N GLN A 169 -6.34 -10.73 -30.29
CA GLN A 169 -6.24 -10.02 -29.02
C GLN A 169 -7.61 -9.74 -28.41
N ASN A 170 -8.60 -9.37 -29.23
CA ASN A 170 -9.98 -9.20 -28.77
C ASN A 170 -10.56 -10.48 -28.20
N HIS A 171 -10.29 -11.65 -28.77
CA HIS A 171 -10.74 -12.93 -28.20
C HIS A 171 -10.17 -13.16 -26.79
N GLY A 172 -8.89 -12.84 -26.58
CA GLY A 172 -8.30 -12.86 -25.24
C GLY A 172 -9.03 -11.96 -24.24
N TYR A 173 -9.31 -10.72 -24.64
CA TYR A 173 -10.08 -9.78 -23.81
C TYR A 173 -11.51 -10.28 -23.55
N MET A 174 -12.21 -10.77 -24.57
CA MET A 174 -13.56 -11.29 -24.44
C MET A 174 -13.63 -12.45 -23.44
N GLY A 175 -12.63 -13.32 -23.41
CA GLY A 175 -12.54 -14.37 -22.39
C GLY A 175 -12.45 -13.81 -20.97
N LEU A 176 -11.50 -12.89 -20.74
CA LEU A 176 -11.21 -12.37 -19.40
C LEU A 176 -12.27 -11.39 -18.88
N TYR A 177 -12.80 -10.54 -19.75
CA TYR A 177 -13.72 -9.43 -19.45
C TYR A 177 -15.18 -9.75 -19.78
N GLY A 178 -15.57 -11.03 -19.79
CA GLY A 178 -16.98 -11.42 -19.89
C GLY A 178 -17.65 -11.01 -21.21
N GLY A 179 -16.91 -11.06 -22.32
CA GLY A 179 -17.40 -10.73 -23.67
C GLY A 179 -17.02 -9.34 -24.18
N LEU A 180 -16.41 -8.50 -23.34
CA LEU A 180 -15.96 -7.17 -23.76
C LEU A 180 -14.71 -7.22 -24.64
N ARG A 181 -14.69 -6.39 -25.69
CA ARG A 181 -13.53 -6.15 -26.55
C ARG A 181 -12.67 -5.01 -26.01
N GLN A 182 -11.50 -4.82 -26.60
CA GLN A 182 -10.57 -3.76 -26.20
C GLN A 182 -11.23 -2.37 -26.20
N ASP A 183 -12.04 -2.05 -27.22
CA ASP A 183 -12.69 -0.75 -27.35
C ASP A 183 -13.80 -0.56 -26.31
N ASP A 184 -14.47 -1.64 -25.90
CA ASP A 184 -15.47 -1.58 -24.84
C ASP A 184 -14.80 -1.29 -23.49
N ILE A 185 -13.69 -1.97 -23.20
CA ILE A 185 -12.87 -1.73 -22.00
C ILE A 185 -12.34 -0.30 -21.98
N HIS A 186 -11.90 0.20 -23.14
CA HIS A 186 -11.39 1.56 -23.30
C HIS A 186 -12.46 2.61 -22.98
N ARG A 187 -13.69 2.44 -23.50
CA ARG A 187 -14.83 3.30 -23.19
C ARG A 187 -15.27 3.19 -21.73
N LEU A 188 -15.35 1.97 -21.19
CA LEU A 188 -15.75 1.70 -19.81
C LEU A 188 -14.80 2.40 -18.82
N LYS A 189 -13.50 2.45 -19.14
CA LYS A 189 -12.49 3.13 -18.34
C LYS A 189 -12.38 4.65 -18.61
N GLY A 190 -13.25 5.21 -19.46
CA GLY A 190 -13.27 6.65 -19.75
C GLY A 190 -11.98 7.18 -20.38
N LEU A 191 -11.25 6.35 -21.14
CA LEU A 191 -9.94 6.72 -21.67
C LEU A 191 -10.05 7.56 -22.96
N LYS A 192 -9.09 8.46 -23.15
CA LYS A 192 -8.90 9.22 -24.41
C LYS A 192 -8.38 8.31 -25.51
N LYS A 193 -8.70 8.60 -26.78
CA LYS A 193 -8.30 7.79 -27.95
C LYS A 193 -6.81 7.42 -27.99
N SER A 194 -5.92 8.30 -27.53
CA SER A 194 -4.47 8.07 -27.51
C SER A 194 -3.96 7.21 -26.35
N GLN A 195 -4.77 7.01 -25.30
CA GLN A 195 -4.41 6.24 -24.11
C GLN A 195 -4.53 4.74 -24.37
N LYS A 196 -3.60 3.96 -23.81
CA LYS A 196 -3.58 2.50 -23.90
C LYS A 196 -4.16 1.90 -22.62
N ILE A 197 -5.07 0.93 -22.76
CA ILE A 197 -5.77 0.34 -21.60
C ILE A 197 -4.79 -0.19 -20.55
N LEU A 198 -3.76 -0.94 -20.95
CA LEU A 198 -2.77 -1.55 -20.05
C LEU A 198 -1.98 -0.51 -19.23
N ASP A 199 -1.79 0.70 -19.77
CA ASP A 199 -1.04 1.74 -19.04
C ASP A 199 -1.89 2.35 -17.92
N HIS A 200 -3.20 2.09 -17.89
CA HIS A 200 -4.18 2.64 -16.94
C HIS A 200 -4.83 1.57 -16.04
N MET A 201 -4.22 0.38 -15.97
CA MET A 201 -4.63 -0.72 -15.10
C MET A 201 -3.81 -0.72 -13.81
N GLY A 202 -4.45 -1.09 -12.69
CA GLY A 202 -3.77 -1.39 -11.42
C GLY A 202 -3.08 -2.76 -11.44
N SER A 203 -2.27 -3.07 -10.43
CA SER A 203 -1.47 -4.31 -10.39
C SER A 203 -2.32 -5.59 -10.53
N THR A 204 -3.49 -5.67 -9.90
CA THR A 204 -4.38 -6.85 -9.96
C THR A 204 -4.88 -7.14 -11.37
N GLU A 205 -5.28 -6.10 -12.11
CA GLU A 205 -5.77 -6.25 -13.49
C GLU A 205 -4.63 -6.57 -14.46
N LEU A 206 -3.44 -5.99 -14.25
CA LEU A 206 -2.24 -6.31 -15.01
C LEU A 206 -1.83 -7.77 -14.81
N ALA A 207 -1.83 -8.27 -13.57
CA ALA A 207 -1.51 -9.66 -13.26
C ALA A 207 -2.46 -10.64 -13.96
N ALA A 208 -3.77 -10.35 -13.98
CA ALA A 208 -4.74 -11.16 -14.70
C ALA A 208 -4.48 -11.18 -16.22
N ASN A 209 -4.13 -10.03 -16.81
CA ASN A 209 -3.79 -9.94 -18.23
C ASN A 209 -2.46 -10.64 -18.57
N LEU A 210 -1.45 -10.53 -17.70
CA LEU A 210 -0.19 -11.26 -17.83
C LEU A 210 -0.43 -12.77 -17.79
N PHE A 211 -1.23 -13.24 -16.83
CA PHE A 211 -1.54 -14.66 -16.71
C PHE A 211 -2.33 -15.16 -17.92
N ARG A 212 -3.33 -14.41 -18.40
CA ARG A 212 -4.01 -14.74 -19.66
C ARG A 212 -3.03 -14.87 -20.82
N ALA A 213 -2.14 -13.89 -21.00
CA ALA A 213 -1.23 -13.83 -22.14
C ALA A 213 -0.24 -15.01 -22.13
N THR A 214 0.41 -15.25 -20.98
CA THR A 214 1.37 -16.36 -20.79
C THR A 214 0.70 -17.72 -20.96
N GLN A 215 -0.47 -17.94 -20.36
CA GLN A 215 -1.18 -19.22 -20.49
C GLN A 215 -1.70 -19.46 -21.92
N ALA A 216 -2.10 -18.41 -22.63
CA ALA A 216 -2.52 -18.52 -24.03
C ALA A 216 -1.33 -18.88 -24.92
N GLU A 217 -0.18 -18.26 -24.70
CA GLU A 217 1.05 -18.59 -25.41
C GLU A 217 1.43 -20.06 -25.21
N GLU A 218 1.57 -20.48 -23.96
CA GLU A 218 1.93 -21.86 -23.60
C GLU A 218 0.94 -22.87 -24.19
N LYS A 219 -0.37 -22.58 -24.12
CA LYS A 219 -1.39 -23.46 -24.68
C LYS A 219 -1.30 -23.55 -26.21
N LEU A 220 -1.07 -22.45 -26.92
CA LEU A 220 -0.91 -22.47 -28.37
C LEU A 220 0.30 -23.33 -28.79
N ARG A 221 1.42 -23.19 -28.09
CA ARG A 221 2.65 -23.95 -28.35
C ARG A 221 2.49 -25.44 -28.01
N ARG A 222 2.06 -25.74 -26.78
CA ARG A 222 1.88 -27.12 -26.28
C ARG A 222 0.90 -27.92 -27.12
N ASP A 223 -0.25 -27.33 -27.43
CA ASP A 223 -1.32 -28.03 -28.16
C ASP A 223 -1.11 -27.94 -29.68
N LYS A 224 -0.01 -27.34 -30.14
CA LYS A 224 0.37 -27.15 -31.56
C LYS A 224 -0.78 -26.61 -32.41
N VAL A 225 -1.50 -25.62 -31.88
CA VAL A 225 -2.73 -25.08 -32.48
C VAL A 225 -2.44 -24.56 -33.89
N LYS A 226 -3.33 -24.85 -34.85
CA LYS A 226 -3.25 -24.39 -36.24
C LYS A 226 -4.57 -23.79 -36.71
N GLY A 227 -4.47 -22.72 -37.48
CA GLY A 227 -5.58 -21.95 -38.01
C GLY A 227 -6.01 -20.80 -37.09
N LYS A 228 -6.31 -19.66 -37.71
CA LYS A 228 -6.74 -18.41 -37.03
C LYS A 228 -7.92 -18.64 -36.07
N LYS A 229 -8.94 -19.38 -36.52
CA LYS A 229 -10.14 -19.68 -35.73
C LYS A 229 -9.81 -20.46 -34.45
N ALA A 230 -8.94 -21.47 -34.55
CA ALA A 230 -8.54 -22.27 -33.39
C ALA A 230 -7.66 -21.46 -32.43
N ALA A 231 -6.77 -20.62 -32.95
CA ALA A 231 -5.96 -19.71 -32.13
C ALA A 231 -6.83 -18.72 -31.34
N ASN A 232 -7.79 -18.09 -32.02
CA ASN A 232 -8.76 -17.18 -31.42
C ASN A 232 -9.57 -17.86 -30.31
N GLN A 233 -10.13 -19.04 -30.61
CA GLN A 233 -10.89 -19.82 -29.63
C GLN A 233 -10.04 -20.19 -28.42
N THR A 234 -8.81 -20.66 -28.65
CA THR A 234 -7.85 -21.01 -27.58
C THR A 234 -7.60 -19.82 -26.65
N HIS A 235 -7.39 -18.64 -27.21
CA HIS A 235 -7.12 -17.44 -26.43
C HIS A 235 -8.33 -17.00 -25.60
N GLN A 236 -9.53 -17.08 -26.17
CA GLN A 236 -10.78 -16.80 -25.46
C GLN A 236 -11.03 -17.79 -24.33
N GLU A 237 -10.83 -19.09 -24.55
CA GLU A 237 -10.99 -20.12 -23.53
C GLU A 237 -10.02 -19.94 -22.36
N VAL A 238 -8.76 -19.58 -22.64
CA VAL A 238 -7.80 -19.26 -21.59
C VAL A 238 -8.26 -18.05 -20.79
N GLY A 239 -8.67 -16.97 -21.45
CA GLY A 239 -9.21 -15.79 -20.77
C GLY A 239 -10.41 -16.14 -19.87
N ALA A 240 -11.32 -16.97 -20.36
CA ALA A 240 -12.50 -17.41 -19.61
C ALA A 240 -12.13 -18.26 -18.38
N LYS A 241 -11.08 -19.10 -18.46
CA LYS A 241 -10.57 -19.84 -17.31
C LYS A 241 -9.96 -18.93 -16.26
N VAL A 242 -9.14 -17.95 -16.67
CA VAL A 242 -8.58 -16.95 -15.74
C VAL A 242 -9.70 -16.20 -15.04
N ARG A 243 -10.72 -15.76 -15.79
CA ARG A 243 -11.93 -15.12 -15.23
C ARG A 243 -12.62 -16.01 -14.20
N LYS A 244 -12.84 -17.28 -14.52
CA LYS A 244 -13.47 -18.24 -13.60
C LYS A 244 -12.68 -18.38 -12.30
N THR A 245 -11.35 -18.48 -12.38
CA THR A 245 -10.49 -18.55 -11.19
C THR A 245 -10.61 -17.29 -10.32
N ILE A 246 -10.65 -16.09 -10.93
CA ILE A 246 -10.88 -14.85 -10.16
C ILE A 246 -12.22 -14.92 -9.42
N GLN A 247 -13.27 -15.43 -10.08
CA GLN A 247 -14.60 -15.55 -9.48
C GLN A 247 -14.63 -16.58 -8.34
N GLU A 248 -14.04 -17.75 -8.53
CA GLU A 248 -13.96 -18.83 -7.54
C GLU A 248 -13.18 -18.39 -6.28
N LEU A 249 -12.18 -17.52 -6.44
CA LEU A 249 -11.41 -16.93 -5.33
C LEU A 249 -12.11 -15.73 -4.65
N GLY A 250 -13.30 -15.33 -5.11
CA GLY A 250 -14.02 -14.16 -4.60
C GLY A 250 -13.39 -12.82 -5.00
N GLY A 251 -12.53 -12.80 -6.03
CA GLY A 251 -11.86 -11.61 -6.52
C GLY A 251 -12.78 -10.67 -7.30
N THR A 252 -12.45 -9.37 -7.29
CA THR A 252 -13.14 -8.36 -8.11
C THR A 252 -12.90 -8.62 -9.59
N MET A 253 -13.98 -8.66 -10.40
CA MET A 253 -13.89 -8.89 -11.84
C MET A 253 -13.11 -7.77 -12.55
N PRO A 254 -12.31 -8.06 -13.60
CA PRO A 254 -11.47 -7.08 -14.28
C PRO A 254 -12.21 -5.84 -14.79
N GLU A 255 -13.42 -6.01 -15.33
CA GLU A 255 -14.24 -4.90 -15.82
C GLU A 255 -14.78 -3.97 -14.72
N LYS A 256 -14.73 -4.40 -13.45
CA LYS A 256 -15.12 -3.60 -12.28
C LYS A 256 -13.95 -2.89 -11.62
N LEU A 257 -12.71 -3.15 -12.05
CA LEU A 257 -11.52 -2.50 -11.49
C LEU A 257 -11.37 -1.08 -12.06
N PRO A 258 -11.09 -0.08 -11.21
CA PRO A 258 -11.02 1.31 -11.62
C PRO A 258 -9.84 1.57 -12.56
N ALA A 259 -9.97 2.61 -13.39
CA ALA A 259 -8.84 3.15 -14.14
C ALA A 259 -7.97 4.01 -13.22
N VAL A 260 -6.66 3.87 -13.35
CA VAL A 260 -5.66 4.59 -12.55
C VAL A 260 -4.76 5.47 -13.42
N GLU A 261 -3.94 6.31 -12.80
CA GLU A 261 -2.99 7.17 -13.51
C GLU A 261 -2.04 6.35 -14.39
N SER A 262 -1.63 6.90 -15.54
CA SER A 262 -0.79 6.19 -16.51
C SER A 262 0.57 5.78 -15.94
N ILE A 263 0.98 4.52 -16.18
CA ILE A 263 2.33 4.01 -15.84
C ILE A 263 3.45 4.88 -16.43
N LYS A 264 3.23 5.50 -17.60
CA LYS A 264 4.24 6.39 -18.21
C LYS A 264 4.58 7.59 -17.32
N LYS A 265 3.61 8.08 -16.54
CA LYS A 265 3.85 9.16 -15.57
C LYS A 265 4.71 8.67 -14.40
N ILE A 266 4.44 7.46 -13.91
CA ILE A 266 5.26 6.78 -12.87
C ILE A 266 6.70 6.64 -13.35
N GLU A 267 6.92 6.08 -14.55
CA GLU A 267 8.26 5.94 -15.13
C GLU A 267 8.98 7.29 -15.31
N THR A 268 8.23 8.36 -15.59
CA THR A 268 8.81 9.72 -15.71
C THR A 268 9.21 10.27 -14.35
N LYS A 269 8.36 10.09 -13.32
CA LYS A 269 8.62 10.45 -11.92
C LYS A 269 9.85 9.71 -11.38
N GLN A 270 9.97 8.41 -11.63
CA GLN A 270 11.13 7.60 -11.25
C GLN A 270 12.41 8.04 -11.97
N ARG A 271 12.35 8.29 -13.28
CA ARG A 271 13.51 8.82 -14.04
C ARG A 271 13.99 10.17 -13.52
N LYS A 272 13.09 11.07 -13.16
CA LYS A 272 13.47 12.37 -12.56
C LYS A 272 14.13 12.22 -11.20
N LYS A 273 13.67 11.27 -10.36
CA LYS A 273 14.31 10.96 -9.07
C LYS A 273 15.72 10.41 -9.24
N LEU A 274 15.95 9.53 -10.23
CA LEU A 274 17.26 8.94 -10.52
C LEU A 274 18.22 9.94 -11.22
N GLY A 275 17.71 10.82 -12.08
CA GLY A 275 18.49 11.83 -12.80
C GLY A 275 18.91 13.05 -11.98
N GLY A 276 18.39 13.22 -10.76
CA GLY A 276 18.75 14.33 -9.85
C GLY A 276 20.08 14.16 -9.11
N SER A 277 20.80 13.05 -9.31
CA SER A 277 22.07 12.74 -8.63
C SER A 277 23.24 12.56 -9.60
N THR A 278 23.37 13.44 -10.60
CA THR A 278 24.65 13.57 -11.34
C THR A 278 25.08 15.03 -11.33
N HIS A 279 26.01 15.35 -10.43
CA HIS A 279 26.84 16.53 -10.57
C HIS A 279 27.70 16.28 -11.81
N SER A 280 27.36 16.91 -12.93
CA SER A 280 28.12 16.82 -14.18
C SER A 280 29.59 17.17 -13.94
N PRO A 281 30.56 16.40 -14.46
CA PRO A 281 31.94 16.84 -14.52
C PRO A 281 32.00 18.11 -15.38
N LYS A 282 32.56 19.18 -14.85
CA LYS A 282 32.88 20.39 -15.63
C LYS A 282 33.75 19.97 -16.81
N GLU A 283 33.33 20.36 -18.00
CA GLU A 283 34.17 20.38 -19.19
C GLU A 283 35.46 21.13 -18.86
N ILE A 284 36.58 20.43 -19.01
CA ILE A 284 37.90 21.06 -19.10
C ILE A 284 38.01 21.49 -20.56
N THR A 285 37.93 22.79 -20.79
CA THR A 285 38.30 23.41 -22.06
C THR A 285 39.82 23.32 -22.21
N GLU A 286 40.26 22.75 -23.33
CA GLU A 286 41.65 22.78 -23.80
C GLU A 286 42.06 24.22 -24.14
N ASP A 287 43.21 24.63 -23.60
CA ASP A 287 44.23 25.46 -24.28
C ASP A 287 45.52 24.63 -24.31
#